data_AF-A0A382X3U7-F1
#
_entry.id   AF-A0A382X3U7-F1
#
_cell.length_a   1.000
_cell.length_b   1.000
_cell.length_c   1.000
_cell.angle_alpha   90.00
_cell.angle_beta   90.00
_cell.angle_gamma   90.00
#
_symmetry.space_group_name_H-M   'P 1'
#
loop_
_entity.id
_entity.type
_entity.pdbx_description
1 polymer ?
#
loop_
_entity_poly.entity_id
_entity_poly.type
_entity_poly.pdbx_seq_one_letter_code
_entity_poly.pdbx_strand_id
1 'polypeptide(L)' 'MKNNIPIYSSADFEGMRKAGSLTSRILDELEQIIVPGISTLEINNFCHKMIIENNAIPAPLNYKGFPKSIC' A
#
# COMPACT_ATOMS: atom_id res chain seq x y z
N MET A 1 24.24 -18.39 -13.94
CA MET A 1 23.03 -17.89 -13.26
C MET A 1 22.17 -17.21 -14.31
N LYS A 2 20.99 -17.77 -14.65
CA LYS A 2 20.03 -17.06 -15.51
C LYS A 2 19.30 -16.05 -14.63
N ASN A 3 19.45 -14.75 -14.91
CA ASN A 3 18.64 -13.72 -14.26
C ASN A 3 17.20 -13.89 -14.75
N ASN A 4 16.36 -14.49 -13.91
CA ASN A 4 14.97 -14.80 -14.22
C ASN A 4 14.08 -13.58 -13.95
N ILE A 5 14.33 -12.48 -14.68
CA ILE A 5 13.55 -11.25 -14.57
C ILE A 5 12.21 -11.47 -15.28
N PRO A 6 11.06 -11.32 -14.58
CA PRO A 6 9.76 -11.40 -15.24
C PRO A 6 9.62 -10.32 -16.31
N ILE A 7 9.23 -10.72 -17.53
CA ILE A 7 8.86 -9.79 -18.60
C ILE A 7 7.34 -9.70 -18.64
N TYR A 8 6.82 -8.55 -18.26
CA TYR A 8 5.38 -8.30 -18.17
C TYR A 8 4.79 -7.89 -19.51
N SER A 9 3.57 -8.34 -19.77
CA SER A 9 2.73 -7.92 -20.88
C SER A 9 1.95 -6.63 -20.54
N SER A 10 1.34 -6.00 -21.55
CA SER A 10 0.47 -4.83 -21.35
C SER A 10 -0.68 -5.09 -20.37
N ALA A 11 -1.20 -6.32 -20.34
CA ALA A 11 -2.30 -6.73 -19.47
C ALA A 11 -1.85 -6.83 -17.99
N ASP A 12 -0.64 -7.32 -17.73
CA ASP A 12 -0.08 -7.39 -16.37
C ASP A 12 0.03 -5.99 -15.74
N PHE A 13 0.40 -5.00 -16.55
CA PHE A 13 0.51 -3.62 -16.08
C PHE A 13 -0.82 -2.97 -15.71
N GLU A 14 -1.97 -3.49 -16.15
CA GLU A 14 -3.27 -2.92 -15.76
C GLU A 14 -3.50 -3.03 -14.25
N GLY A 15 -3.20 -4.20 -13.67
CA GLY A 15 -3.27 -4.41 -12.24
C GLY A 15 -2.26 -3.55 -11.48
N MET A 16 -1.02 -3.48 -11.99
CA MET A 16 0.03 -2.65 -11.39
C MET A 16 -0.32 -1.16 -11.38
N ARG A 17 -0.91 -0.65 -12.47
CA ARG A 17 -1.37 0.76 -12.56
C ARG A 17 -2.46 1.04 -11.54
N LYS A 18 -3.45 0.15 -11.39
CA LYS A 18 -4.53 0.30 -10.40
C LYS A 18 -3.98 0.31 -8.98
N ALA A 19 -3.11 -0.66 -8.65
CA ALA A 19 -2.50 -0.76 -7.32
C ALA A 19 -1.61 0.46 -7.02
N GLY A 20 -0.73 0.84 -7.94
CA GLY A 20 0.16 2.00 -7.77
C GLY A 20 -0.60 3.32 -7.64
N SER A 21 -1.67 3.51 -8.43
CA SER A 21 -2.51 4.71 -8.36
C SER A 21 -3.23 4.83 -7.02
N LEU A 22 -3.77 3.72 -6.50
CA LEU A 22 -4.37 3.72 -5.16
C LEU A 22 -3.35 4.04 -4.08
N THR A 23 -2.18 3.39 -4.12
CA THR A 23 -1.10 3.65 -3.15
C THR A 23 -0.67 5.12 -3.17
N SER A 24 -0.45 5.70 -4.35
CA SER A 24 -0.09 7.12 -4.49
C SER A 24 -1.13 8.03 -3.86
N ARG A 25 -2.42 7.80 -4.15
CA ARG A 25 -3.49 8.62 -3.59
C ARG A 25 -3.55 8.54 -2.06
N ILE A 26 -3.40 7.36 -1.48
CA ILE A 26 -3.37 7.21 -0.01
C ILE A 26 -2.18 7.97 0.60
N LEU A 27 -1.01 7.94 -0.06
CA LEU A 27 0.17 8.70 0.38
C LEU A 27 -0.05 10.21 0.30
N ASP A 28 -0.74 10.70 -0.72
CA ASP A 28 -1.08 12.13 -0.85
C ASP A 28 -2.09 12.54 0.25
N GLU A 29 -3.09 11.70 0.54
CA GLU A 29 -4.09 11.98 1.60
C GLU A 29 -3.47 11.97 3.01
N LEU A 30 -2.37 11.24 3.22
CA LEU A 30 -1.64 11.27 4.50
C LEU A 30 -1.11 12.67 4.86
N GLU A 31 -0.74 13.49 3.87
CA GLU A 31 -0.23 14.84 4.11
C GLU A 31 -1.16 15.67 5.02
N GLN A 32 -2.47 15.42 4.93
CA GLN A 32 -3.48 16.15 5.70
C GLN A 32 -3.52 15.78 7.19
N ILE A 33 -2.96 14.63 7.59
CA ILE A 33 -3.02 14.13 8.96
C ILE A 33 -1.65 14.06 9.65
N ILE A 34 -0.55 14.11 8.88
CA ILE A 34 0.80 14.06 9.45
C ILE A 34 1.11 15.38 10.16
N VAL A 35 1.02 15.35 11.49
CA VAL A 35 1.31 16.48 12.36
C VAL A 35 2.11 16.03 13.59
N PRO A 36 2.89 16.92 14.24
CA PRO A 36 3.59 16.56 15.47
C PRO A 36 2.62 16.02 16.53
N GLY A 37 2.96 14.86 17.10
CA GLY A 37 2.17 14.20 18.14
C GLY A 37 1.20 13.12 17.63
N ILE A 38 0.99 12.98 16.33
CA ILE A 38 0.24 11.82 15.79
C ILE A 38 1.02 10.53 16.04
N SER A 39 0.33 9.46 16.45
CA SER A 39 0.96 8.15 16.59
C SER A 39 1.06 7.43 15.24
N THR A 40 2.12 6.64 15.07
CA THR A 40 2.25 5.77 13.88
C THR A 40 1.13 4.73 13.79
N LEU A 41 0.47 4.40 14.91
CA LEU A 41 -0.71 3.54 14.92
C LEU A 41 -1.93 4.23 14.29
N GLU A 42 -2.13 5.52 14.55
CA GLU A 42 -3.18 6.32 13.90
C GLU A 42 -2.95 6.41 12.39
N ILE A 43 -1.71 6.64 11.96
CA ILE A 43 -1.31 6.62 10.54
C ILE A 43 -1.62 5.25 9.92
N ASN A 44 -1.24 4.16 10.58
CA ASN A 44 -1.56 2.81 10.13
C ASN A 44 -3.08 2.58 10.01
N ASN A 45 -3.86 3.03 10.98
CA ASN A 45 -5.31 2.81 11.00
C ASN A 45 -6.00 3.58 9.87
N PHE A 46 -5.54 4.82 9.60
CA PHE A 46 -5.99 5.60 8.45
C PHE A 46 -5.73 4.86 7.14
N CYS A 47 -4.49 4.44 6.89
CA CYS A 47 -4.14 3.71 5.67
C CYS A 47 -4.89 2.37 5.57
N HIS A 48 -4.99 1.61 6.67
CA HIS A 48 -5.72 0.36 6.69
C HIS A 48 -7.17 0.54 6.25
N LYS A 49 -7.87 1.54 6.83
CA LYS A 49 -9.25 1.88 6.47
C LYS A 49 -9.36 2.17 4.97
N MET A 50 -8.51 3.07 4.45
CA MET A 50 -8.52 3.43 3.04
C MET A 50 -8.27 2.24 2.10
N ILE A 51 -7.33 1.36 2.45
CA ILE A 51 -7.04 0.15 1.67
C ILE A 51 -8.28 -0.74 1.59
N ILE A 52 -8.94 -1.00 2.73
CA ILE A 52 -10.14 -1.85 2.79
C ILE A 52 -11.33 -1.22 2.08
N GLU A 53 -11.59 0.08 2.26
CA GLU A 53 -12.68 0.81 1.59
C GLU A 53 -12.54 0.82 0.06
N ASN A 54 -11.31 0.69 -0.45
CA ASN A 54 -11.03 0.60 -1.88
C ASN A 54 -10.95 -0.85 -2.39
N ASN A 55 -11.43 -1.83 -1.62
CA ASN A 55 -11.40 -3.26 -1.94
C ASN A 55 -9.98 -3.78 -2.26
N ALA A 56 -8.96 -3.20 -1.62
CA ALA A 56 -7.57 -3.62 -1.75
C ALA A 56 -7.10 -4.43 -0.53
N ILE A 57 -5.93 -5.04 -0.64
CA ILE A 57 -5.33 -5.87 0.42
C ILE A 57 -4.11 -5.13 0.99
N PRO A 58 -4.01 -4.97 2.32
CA PRO A 58 -2.82 -4.41 2.94
C PRO A 58 -1.66 -5.41 2.85
N ALA A 59 -0.81 -5.25 1.83
CA ALA A 59 0.22 -6.24 1.49
C ALA A 59 1.19 -6.60 2.65
N PRO A 60 1.63 -5.66 3.51
CA PRO A 60 2.45 -5.99 4.67
C PRO A 60 1.72 -6.79 5.76
N LEU A 61 0.39 -6.68 5.86
CA LEU A 61 -0.34 -7.28 6.98
C LEU A 61 -0.25 -8.81 6.92
N ASN A 62 0.27 -9.39 8.00
CA ASN A 62 0.61 -10.80 8.15
C ASN A 62 1.70 -11.30 7.18
N TYR A 63 2.36 -10.44 6.41
CA TYR A 63 3.49 -10.83 5.58
C TYR A 63 4.65 -11.28 6.48
N LYS A 64 4.91 -12.59 6.49
CA LYS A 64 5.91 -13.23 7.38
C LYS A 64 5.73 -12.84 8.86
N GLY A 65 4.49 -12.68 9.30
CA GLY A 65 4.15 -12.31 10.68
C GLY A 65 4.21 -10.80 10.98
N PHE A 66 4.40 -9.95 9.98
CA PHE A 66 4.36 -8.50 10.18
C PHE A 66 2.95 -8.04 10.62
N PRO A 67 2.81 -7.29 11.73
CA PRO A 67 1.52 -7.13 12.41
C PRO A 67 0.70 -5.90 11.98
N LYS A 68 1.20 -5.10 11.02
CA LYS A 68 0.59 -3.83 10.60
C LYS A 68 0.36 -3.78 9.10
N SER A 69 -0.43 -2.79 8.66
CA SER A 69 -0.82 -2.67 7.25
C SER A 69 0.18 -1.89 6.41
N ILE A 70 1.04 -1.11 7.05
CA ILE A 70 2.08 -0.27 6.45
C ILE A 70 3.31 -0.23 7.37
N CYS A 71 4.43 0.31 6.87
CA CYS A 71 5.65 0.56 7.62
C CYS A 71 6.11 2.01 7.44
#